data_AF-A0A834YAZ9-F1
#
_entry.id   AF-A0A834YAZ9-F1
#
_cell.length_a   1.000
_cell.length_b   1.000
_cell.length_c   1.000
_cell.angle_alpha   90.00
_cell.angle_beta   90.00
_cell.angle_gamma   90.00
#
_symmetry.space_group_name_H-M   'P 1'
#
loop_
_entity.id
_entity.type
_entity.pdbx_description
1 polymer ?
#
loop_
_entity_poly.entity_id
_entity_poly.type
_entity_poly.pdbx_seq_one_letter_code
_entity_poly.pdbx_strand_id
1 'polypeptide(L)'
;MAEFQDLESQDGVRMPWNVFPGSKQESANCVVPVSTIYTPLKPLSNMPVLPYPPLRCRTCRSVLNPFSVVDFMAKIWICPFCFQRNHFPPHYASISEDNLPAELFPQYTTIEYESPTEKSSVPPVFLFVVDTCLIEEELGFLKSALSQAIDLLPDNSLVGLVTFGTYVHVHELGFGQISKTYVFKGSKEMSKDQILEQMSFFVKKPKPTPGVIAGAMDGLSGESIARFLLPASECEFALNSALEELQKDPWAVPADQRATRCTSMALSVAASLLGACVPGSGARIMAFIGGPSTEGPGAVSIDRFIIIAEFHVLP
;
A
#
# COMPACT_ATOMS: atom_id res chain seq x y z
N MET A 1 -7.31 35.89 2.33
CA MET A 1 -7.08 34.69 1.50
C MET A 1 -5.65 34.19 1.61
N ALA A 2 -4.63 35.05 1.56
CA ALA A 2 -3.23 34.67 1.80
C ALA A 2 -3.03 33.95 3.15
N GLU A 3 -3.64 34.47 4.23
CA GLU A 3 -3.53 33.91 5.59
C GLU A 3 -3.89 32.42 5.73
N PHE A 4 -4.91 31.94 5.02
CA PHE A 4 -5.29 30.51 5.08
C PHE A 4 -4.41 29.63 4.21
N GLN A 5 -3.84 30.19 3.14
CA GLN A 5 -2.87 29.49 2.30
C GLN A 5 -1.53 29.35 3.02
N ASP A 6 -1.17 30.32 3.85
CA ASP A 6 0.02 30.26 4.70
C ASP A 6 -0.12 29.14 5.74
N LEU A 7 -1.28 29.04 6.42
CA LEU A 7 -1.58 27.93 7.34
C LEU A 7 -1.54 26.56 6.64
N GLU A 8 -2.14 26.46 5.46
CA GLU A 8 -2.07 25.22 4.66
C GLU A 8 -0.62 24.91 4.26
N SER A 9 0.18 25.92 3.93
CA SER A 9 1.59 25.76 3.56
C SER A 9 2.47 25.34 4.73
N GLN A 10 2.12 25.72 5.96
CA GLN A 10 2.83 25.34 7.18
C GLN A 10 2.50 23.91 7.62
N ASP A 11 1.22 23.56 7.72
CA ASP A 11 0.79 22.31 8.37
C ASP A 11 0.12 21.30 7.42
N GLY A 12 -0.14 21.67 6.16
CA GLY A 12 -0.87 20.81 5.23
C GLY A 12 -2.35 20.62 5.60
N VAL A 13 -2.90 21.54 6.40
CA VAL A 13 -4.26 21.51 6.94
C VAL A 13 -5.10 22.63 6.32
N ARG A 14 -6.30 22.29 5.87
CA ARG A 14 -7.28 23.28 5.39
C ARG A 14 -8.66 23.00 5.98
N MET A 15 -9.21 24.01 6.67
CA MET A 15 -10.53 23.94 7.30
C MET A 15 -11.52 24.92 6.63
N PRO A 16 -12.81 24.57 6.51
CA PRO A 16 -13.85 25.52 6.13
C PRO A 16 -14.14 26.53 7.26
N TRP A 17 -13.90 26.14 8.52
CA TRP A 17 -14.08 26.98 9.69
C TRP A 17 -12.81 26.97 10.55
N ASN A 18 -12.06 28.08 10.57
CA ASN A 18 -10.88 28.24 11.43
C ASN A 18 -11.23 28.74 12.84
N VAL A 19 -12.50 29.07 13.06
CA VAL A 19 -13.09 29.37 14.37
C VAL A 19 -14.30 28.47 14.52
N PHE A 20 -14.30 27.65 15.57
CA PHE A 20 -15.36 26.66 15.77
C PHE A 20 -16.60 27.28 16.43
N PRO A 21 -17.81 26.83 16.05
CA PRO A 21 -19.03 27.16 16.78
C PRO A 21 -18.93 26.76 18.25
N GLY A 22 -19.43 27.61 19.15
CA GLY A 22 -19.32 27.39 20.60
C GLY A 22 -20.26 26.31 21.13
N SER A 23 -21.29 25.94 20.36
CA SER A 23 -22.26 24.92 20.72
C SER A 23 -22.60 23.98 19.56
N LYS A 24 -23.11 22.79 19.89
CA LYS A 24 -23.63 21.84 18.89
C LYS A 24 -24.78 22.42 18.07
N GLN A 25 -25.62 23.26 18.67
CA GLN A 25 -26.74 23.90 17.98
C GLN A 25 -26.25 24.87 16.92
N GLU A 26 -25.28 25.72 17.24
CA GLU A 26 -24.66 26.63 16.26
C GLU A 26 -23.97 25.85 15.15
N SER A 27 -23.26 24.77 15.49
CA SER A 27 -22.65 23.89 14.49
C SER A 27 -23.68 23.22 13.57
N ALA A 28 -24.88 22.89 14.06
CA ALA A 28 -25.95 22.32 13.24
C ALA A 28 -26.59 23.38 12.31
N ASN A 29 -26.52 24.65 12.69
CA ASN A 29 -26.97 25.76 11.85
C ASN A 29 -25.95 26.13 10.75
N CYS A 30 -24.68 25.72 10.91
CA CYS A 30 -23.68 25.85 9.85
C CYS A 30 -23.96 24.85 8.72
N VAL A 31 -24.29 25.36 7.53
CA VAL A 31 -24.56 24.53 6.33
C VAL A 31 -23.35 23.65 5.98
N VAL A 32 -22.14 24.18 6.14
CA VAL A 32 -20.88 23.44 5.95
C VAL A 32 -20.45 22.88 7.31
N PRO A 33 -20.15 21.58 7.43
CA PRO A 33 -19.72 20.99 8.70
C PRO A 33 -18.31 21.45 9.09
N VAL A 34 -18.04 21.46 10.41
CA VAL A 34 -16.66 21.55 10.93
C VAL A 34 -15.92 20.29 10.48
N SER A 35 -14.93 20.49 9.60
CA SER A 35 -14.19 19.42 8.92
C SER A 35 -12.79 19.91 8.58
N THR A 36 -11.93 19.01 8.13
CA THR A 36 -10.59 19.37 7.67
C THR A 36 -10.16 18.50 6.51
N ILE A 37 -9.45 19.10 5.56
CA ILE A 37 -8.63 18.38 4.58
C ILE A 37 -7.21 18.43 5.12
N TYR A 38 -6.59 17.26 5.27
CA TYR A 38 -5.24 17.12 5.81
C TYR A 38 -4.39 16.31 4.84
N THR A 39 -3.15 16.75 4.62
CA THR A 39 -2.16 16.08 3.78
C THR A 39 -0.99 15.60 4.67
N PRO A 40 -1.06 14.39 5.26
CA PRO A 40 -0.08 13.94 6.25
C PRO A 40 1.37 13.88 5.76
N LEU A 41 1.55 13.53 4.48
CA LEU A 41 2.87 13.40 3.84
C LEU A 41 3.15 14.59 2.91
N LYS A 42 2.72 15.80 3.31
CA LYS A 42 2.99 17.01 2.53
C LYS A 42 4.51 17.27 2.52
N PRO A 43 5.14 17.48 1.36
CA PRO A 43 6.53 17.90 1.32
C PRO A 43 6.63 19.34 1.85
N LEU A 44 7.24 19.50 3.02
CA LEU A 44 7.43 20.78 3.71
C LEU A 44 8.92 21.09 3.78
N SER A 45 9.33 22.26 3.26
CA SER A 45 10.75 22.63 3.15
C SER A 45 11.46 22.81 4.50
N ASN A 46 10.72 23.18 5.55
CA ASN A 46 11.26 23.52 6.87
C ASN A 46 10.83 22.52 7.97
N MET A 47 10.34 21.33 7.61
CA MET A 47 9.90 20.33 8.59
C MET A 47 11.10 19.56 9.15
N PRO A 48 11.37 19.62 10.47
CA PRO A 48 12.45 18.84 11.07
C PRO A 48 12.08 17.36 11.16
N VAL A 49 13.06 16.50 10.87
CA VAL A 49 12.99 15.06 11.13
C VAL A 49 13.79 14.78 12.40
N LEU A 50 13.11 14.33 13.44
CA LEU A 50 13.71 14.09 14.76
C LEU A 50 14.21 12.64 14.84
N PRO A 51 15.50 12.38 15.11
CA PRO A 51 16.11 11.05 15.06
C PRO A 51 15.84 10.22 16.32
N TYR A 52 14.66 10.35 16.90
CA TYR A 52 14.25 9.72 18.14
C TYR A 52 12.73 9.57 18.22
N PRO A 53 12.20 8.64 19.03
CA PRO A 53 10.76 8.41 19.11
C PRO A 53 10.01 9.54 19.82
N PRO A 54 8.73 9.76 19.49
CA PRO A 54 7.92 10.82 20.10
C PRO A 54 7.67 10.60 21.59
N LEU A 55 7.72 11.68 22.38
CA LEU A 55 7.29 11.64 23.78
C LEU A 55 5.76 11.62 23.87
N ARG A 56 5.20 10.49 24.33
CA ARG A 56 3.74 10.29 24.42
C ARG A 56 3.20 10.53 25.82
N CYS A 57 2.00 11.11 25.88
CA CYS A 57 1.21 11.21 27.11
C CYS A 57 0.92 9.81 27.67
N ARG A 58 1.04 9.65 29.00
CA ARG A 58 0.83 8.36 29.68
C ARG A 58 -0.62 7.89 29.65
N THR A 59 -1.57 8.81 29.54
CA THR A 59 -3.02 8.52 29.58
C THR A 59 -3.61 8.42 28.17
N CYS A 60 -3.59 9.48 27.37
CA CYS A 60 -4.26 9.52 26.07
C CYS A 60 -3.34 9.20 24.87
N ARG A 61 -2.04 8.98 25.10
CA ARG A 61 -1.03 8.67 24.08
C ARG A 61 -0.78 9.77 23.03
N SER A 62 -1.36 10.97 23.18
CA SER A 62 -1.01 12.14 22.37
C SER A 62 0.47 12.46 22.48
N VAL A 63 1.03 13.08 21.44
CA VAL A 63 2.45 13.42 21.36
C VAL A 63 2.69 14.81 21.96
N LEU A 64 3.83 14.99 22.62
CA LEU A 64 4.34 16.30 23.04
C LEU A 64 4.36 17.24 21.83
N ASN A 65 3.85 18.46 22.01
CA ASN A 65 3.72 19.44 20.93
C ASN A 65 3.77 20.86 21.51
N PRO A 66 3.90 21.91 20.66
CA PRO A 66 4.12 23.28 21.11
C PRO A 66 2.99 23.86 21.98
N PHE A 67 1.79 23.27 21.96
CA PHE A 67 0.66 23.68 22.79
C PHE A 67 0.67 23.06 24.19
N SER A 68 1.68 22.25 24.53
CA SER A 68 1.83 21.64 25.85
C SER A 68 2.38 22.66 26.85
N VAL A 69 1.78 22.74 28.04
CA VAL A 69 2.30 23.61 29.11
C VAL A 69 3.44 22.90 29.83
N VAL A 70 4.59 23.56 29.95
CA VAL A 70 5.82 22.99 30.51
C VAL A 70 6.17 23.67 31.82
N ASP A 71 6.46 22.86 32.84
CA ASP A 71 7.05 23.31 34.10
C ASP A 71 8.52 22.84 34.14
N PHE A 72 9.43 23.78 33.91
CA PHE A 72 10.87 23.53 33.85
C PHE A 72 11.48 23.23 35.23
N MET A 73 10.83 23.63 36.32
CA MET A 73 11.30 23.40 37.68
C MET A 73 10.98 21.96 38.11
N ALA A 74 9.72 21.56 37.93
CA ALA A 74 9.27 20.21 38.25
C ALA A 74 9.61 19.17 37.16
N LYS A 75 10.11 19.62 36.00
CA LYS A 75 10.40 18.78 34.82
C LYS A 75 9.18 17.96 34.40
N ILE A 76 8.04 18.62 34.29
CA ILE A 76 6.79 18.04 33.82
C ILE A 76 6.21 18.81 32.64
N TRP A 77 5.39 18.14 31.86
CA TRP A 77 4.54 18.77 30.85
C TRP A 77 3.07 18.34 31.01
N ILE A 78 2.17 19.25 30.68
CA ILE A 78 0.72 19.05 30.76
C ILE A 78 0.21 18.85 29.34
N CYS A 79 -0.43 17.70 29.10
CA CYS A 79 -1.02 17.39 27.81
C CYS A 79 -2.18 18.35 27.47
N PRO A 80 -2.21 18.98 26.28
CA PRO A 80 -3.28 19.91 25.92
C PRO A 80 -4.63 19.24 25.66
N PHE A 81 -4.66 17.90 25.49
CA PHE A 81 -5.89 17.16 25.19
C PHE A 81 -6.58 16.62 26.44
N CYS A 82 -5.83 15.99 27.36
CA CYS A 82 -6.39 15.35 28.54
C CYS A 82 -5.96 15.99 29.87
N PHE A 83 -5.15 17.05 29.82
CA PHE A 83 -4.60 17.77 30.99
C PHE A 83 -3.79 16.90 31.96
N GLN A 84 -3.39 15.69 31.54
CA GLN A 84 -2.52 14.83 32.33
C GLN A 84 -1.15 15.48 32.50
N ARG A 85 -0.64 15.45 33.74
CA ARG A 85 0.76 15.79 34.06
C ARG A 85 1.66 14.61 33.75
N ASN A 86 2.69 14.82 32.94
CA ASN A 86 3.64 13.79 32.53
C ASN A 86 5.06 14.25 32.92
N HIS A 87 5.84 13.37 33.51
CA HIS A 87 7.26 13.65 33.75
C HIS A 87 8.07 13.50 32.47
N PHE A 88 9.01 14.42 32.26
CA PHE A 88 10.02 14.25 31.24
C PHE A 88 10.91 13.04 31.54
N PRO A 89 11.33 12.27 30.52
CA PRO A 89 12.27 11.18 30.70
C PRO A 89 13.70 11.71 30.95
N PRO A 90 14.64 10.87 31.41
CA PRO A 90 15.99 11.33 31.80
C PRO A 90 16.78 12.07 30.71
N HIS A 91 16.56 11.75 29.43
CA HIS A 91 17.23 12.41 28.31
C HIS A 91 16.76 13.87 28.09
N TYR A 92 15.68 14.30 28.74
CA TYR A 92 15.19 15.67 28.79
C TYR A 92 15.59 16.40 30.09
N ALA A 93 16.51 15.84 30.89
CA ALA A 93 16.87 16.41 32.20
C ALA A 93 17.37 17.87 32.13
N SER A 94 18.01 18.26 31.02
CA SER A 94 18.54 19.60 30.78
C SER A 94 17.52 20.59 30.22
N ILE A 95 16.24 20.22 30.08
CA ILE A 95 15.21 21.10 29.50
C ILE A 95 15.08 22.41 30.29
N SER A 96 15.10 23.55 29.60
CA SER A 96 14.91 24.89 30.16
C SER A 96 14.29 25.81 29.11
N GLU A 97 14.00 27.07 29.47
CA GLU A 97 13.54 28.08 28.51
C GLU A 97 14.55 28.30 27.37
N ASP A 98 15.86 28.26 27.68
CA ASP A 98 16.94 28.39 26.70
C ASP A 98 17.31 27.07 25.99
N ASN A 99 16.83 25.93 26.49
CA ASN A 99 17.16 24.61 25.97
C ASN A 99 15.88 23.79 25.76
N LEU A 100 15.13 24.17 24.72
CA LEU A 100 13.90 23.50 24.32
C LEU A 100 14.18 22.36 23.33
N PRO A 101 13.50 21.21 23.49
CA PRO A 101 13.42 20.20 22.44
C PRO A 101 12.68 20.76 21.23
N ALA A 102 12.94 20.19 20.06
CA ALA A 102 12.36 20.66 18.81
C ALA A 102 10.82 20.71 18.86
N GLU A 103 10.21 19.69 19.47
CA GLU A 103 8.76 19.55 19.62
C GLU A 103 8.05 20.70 20.34
N LEU A 104 8.79 21.55 21.05
CA LEU A 104 8.22 22.67 21.81
C LEU A 104 8.44 24.02 21.13
N PHE A 105 9.16 24.08 20.01
CA PHE A 105 9.27 25.33 19.27
C PHE A 105 7.91 25.70 18.64
N PRO A 106 7.42 26.93 18.81
CA PRO A 106 6.12 27.35 18.27
C PRO A 106 5.98 27.18 16.75
N GLN A 107 7.08 27.27 16.00
CA GLN A 107 7.11 27.06 14.55
C GLN A 107 7.05 25.59 14.12
N TYR A 108 7.27 24.64 15.04
CA TYR A 108 7.31 23.20 14.75
C TYR A 108 5.98 22.54 15.16
N THR A 109 4.89 23.05 14.61
CA THR A 109 3.54 22.48 14.73
C THR A 109 3.39 21.17 13.96
N THR A 110 4.17 21.00 12.89
CA THR A 110 4.28 19.78 12.09
C THR A 110 5.73 19.33 12.04
N ILE A 111 5.98 18.07 12.45
CA ILE A 111 7.30 17.46 12.55
C ILE A 111 7.21 15.97 12.21
N GLU A 112 8.33 15.38 11.80
CA GLU A 112 8.44 13.94 11.55
C GLU A 112 9.38 13.30 12.57
N TYR A 113 9.08 12.09 12.99
CA TYR A 113 9.93 11.31 13.90
C TYR A 113 10.48 10.11 13.15
N GLU A 114 11.80 9.98 13.15
CA GLU A 114 12.46 8.75 12.72
C GLU A 114 12.61 7.83 13.94
N SER A 115 11.91 6.70 13.92
CA SER A 115 12.02 5.68 14.97
C SER A 115 13.14 4.69 14.62
N PRO A 116 14.23 4.61 15.42
CA PRO A 116 15.34 3.69 15.12
C PRO A 116 14.92 2.21 15.14
N THR A 117 13.83 1.90 15.86
CA THR A 117 13.34 0.54 16.11
C THR A 117 12.26 0.08 15.14
N GLU A 118 11.69 0.97 14.31
CA GLU A 118 10.57 0.67 13.39
C GLU A 118 10.98 0.75 11.92
N LYS A 119 12.24 0.41 11.57
CA LYS A 119 12.56 0.14 10.17
C LYS A 119 11.82 -1.13 9.76
N SER A 120 10.86 -1.01 8.83
CA SER A 120 10.22 -2.16 8.19
C SER A 120 11.33 -3.10 7.70
N SER A 121 11.40 -4.30 8.28
CA SER A 121 12.38 -5.30 7.85
C SER A 121 12.07 -5.86 6.46
N VAL A 122 10.85 -5.62 5.97
CA VAL A 122 10.40 -6.07 4.65
C VAL A 122 10.65 -4.95 3.64
N PRO A 123 11.45 -5.21 2.58
CA PRO A 123 11.65 -4.25 1.49
C PRO A 123 10.34 -4.00 0.71
N PRO A 124 10.26 -2.91 -0.06
CA PRO A 124 9.10 -2.64 -0.91
C PRO A 124 8.78 -3.82 -1.84
N VAL A 125 7.50 -4.13 -2.01
CA VAL A 125 7.06 -5.25 -2.86
C VAL A 125 6.20 -4.75 -4.01
N PHE A 126 6.55 -5.13 -5.24
CA PHE A 126 5.85 -4.80 -6.47
C PHE A 126 5.45 -6.08 -7.20
N LEU A 127 4.15 -6.29 -7.37
CA LEU A 127 3.61 -7.42 -8.13
C LEU A 127 2.98 -6.89 -9.41
N PHE A 128 3.62 -7.16 -10.55
CA PHE A 128 3.11 -6.79 -11.86
C PHE A 128 2.06 -7.81 -12.30
N VAL A 129 0.84 -7.36 -12.58
CA VAL A 129 -0.28 -8.19 -13.05
C VAL A 129 -0.66 -7.72 -14.45
N VAL A 130 -0.28 -8.49 -15.46
CA VAL A 130 -0.28 -8.07 -16.87
C VAL A 130 -1.34 -8.82 -17.66
N ASP A 131 -2.27 -8.07 -18.25
CA ASP A 131 -3.22 -8.59 -19.22
C ASP A 131 -2.56 -8.89 -20.57
N THR A 132 -2.77 -10.09 -21.10
CA THR A 132 -2.27 -10.53 -22.41
C THR A 132 -3.37 -10.54 -23.49
N CYS A 133 -4.61 -10.20 -23.15
CA CYS A 133 -5.71 -10.06 -24.11
C CYS A 133 -5.68 -8.67 -24.81
N LEU A 134 -4.50 -8.29 -25.28
CA LEU A 134 -4.19 -7.03 -25.97
C LEU A 134 -3.84 -7.28 -27.44
N ILE A 135 -3.84 -6.22 -28.25
CA ILE A 135 -3.20 -6.28 -29.58
C ILE A 135 -1.67 -6.24 -29.42
N GLU A 136 -0.95 -6.82 -30.38
CA GLU A 136 0.51 -7.00 -30.28
C GLU A 136 1.27 -5.67 -30.12
N GLU A 137 0.80 -4.61 -30.79
CA GLU A 137 1.39 -3.28 -30.70
C GLU A 137 1.30 -2.69 -29.28
N GLU A 138 0.11 -2.72 -28.67
CA GLU A 138 -0.10 -2.27 -27.28
C GLU A 138 0.69 -3.10 -26.29
N LEU A 139 0.75 -4.43 -26.49
CA LEU A 139 1.56 -5.32 -25.67
C LEU A 139 3.05 -4.97 -25.79
N GLY A 140 3.54 -4.63 -26.99
CA GLY A 140 4.91 -4.17 -27.23
C GLY A 140 5.26 -2.88 -26.48
N PHE A 141 4.35 -1.90 -26.49
CA PHE A 141 4.51 -0.68 -25.69
C PHE A 141 4.50 -0.97 -24.19
N LEU A 142 3.60 -1.85 -23.74
CA LEU A 142 3.52 -2.24 -22.33
C LEU A 142 4.80 -2.91 -21.84
N LYS A 143 5.36 -3.86 -22.61
CA LYS A 143 6.67 -4.47 -22.30
C LYS A 143 7.75 -3.43 -22.09
N SER A 144 7.87 -2.49 -23.03
CA SER A 144 8.88 -1.43 -22.99
C SER A 144 8.71 -0.52 -21.75
N ALA A 145 7.47 -0.21 -21.37
CA ALA A 145 7.17 0.58 -20.19
C ALA A 145 7.42 -0.18 -18.89
N LEU A 146 7.13 -1.49 -18.86
CA LEU A 146 7.39 -2.35 -17.70
C LEU A 146 8.89 -2.49 -17.44
N SER A 147 9.71 -2.74 -18.48
CA SER A 147 11.17 -2.79 -18.35
C SER A 147 11.72 -1.48 -17.76
N GLN A 148 11.31 -0.32 -18.28
CA GLN A 148 11.70 0.98 -17.72
C GLN A 148 11.23 1.17 -16.27
N ALA A 149 10.03 0.71 -15.92
CA ALA A 149 9.52 0.82 -14.56
C ALA A 149 10.32 -0.05 -13.58
N ILE A 150 10.78 -1.22 -14.01
CA ILE A 150 11.62 -2.13 -13.22
C ILE A 150 12.99 -1.51 -12.95
N ASP A 151 13.60 -0.86 -13.95
CA ASP A 151 14.89 -0.16 -13.81
C ASP A 151 14.86 1.01 -12.80
N LEU A 152 13.67 1.54 -12.50
CA LEU A 152 13.47 2.61 -11.53
C LEU A 152 13.24 2.09 -10.11
N LEU A 153 13.11 0.78 -9.91
CA LEU A 153 12.89 0.19 -8.59
C LEU A 153 14.21 0.15 -7.80
N PRO A 154 14.18 0.34 -6.47
CA PRO A 154 15.32 0.04 -5.62
C PRO A 154 15.73 -1.44 -5.74
N ASP A 155 17.03 -1.72 -5.81
CA ASP A 155 17.61 -3.06 -6.01
C ASP A 155 17.06 -4.14 -5.07
N ASN A 156 16.80 -3.77 -3.81
CA ASN A 156 16.31 -4.69 -2.78
C ASN A 156 14.78 -4.89 -2.81
N SER A 157 14.05 -4.21 -3.69
CA SER A 157 12.61 -4.34 -3.81
C SER A 157 12.23 -5.72 -4.31
N LEU A 158 11.27 -6.37 -3.68
CA LEU A 158 10.78 -7.66 -4.13
C LEU A 158 9.85 -7.48 -5.32
N VAL A 159 10.13 -8.18 -6.41
CA VAL A 159 9.36 -8.14 -7.65
C VAL A 159 8.77 -9.51 -7.93
N GLY A 160 7.52 -9.53 -8.39
CA GLY A 160 6.86 -10.72 -8.93
C GLY A 160 6.08 -10.40 -10.20
N LEU A 161 5.76 -11.44 -10.97
CA LEU A 161 5.02 -11.33 -12.22
C LEU A 161 3.84 -12.33 -12.25
N VAL A 162 2.67 -11.80 -12.57
CA VAL A 162 1.47 -12.57 -12.93
C VAL A 162 1.03 -12.08 -14.30
N THR A 163 0.82 -12.98 -15.24
CA THR A 163 0.21 -12.64 -16.53
C THR A 163 -1.15 -13.31 -16.63
N PHE A 164 -2.10 -12.72 -17.33
CA PHE A 164 -3.42 -13.31 -17.44
C PHE A 164 -4.14 -12.96 -18.74
N GLY A 165 -4.99 -13.88 -19.18
CA GLY A 165 -5.93 -13.71 -20.28
C GLY A 165 -7.15 -14.58 -19.98
N THR A 166 -7.31 -15.66 -20.74
CA THR A 166 -8.28 -16.72 -20.42
C THR A 166 -7.87 -17.52 -19.16
N TYR A 167 -6.56 -17.64 -18.93
CA TYR A 167 -5.97 -18.27 -17.75
C TYR A 167 -5.11 -17.27 -16.99
N VAL A 168 -4.87 -17.54 -15.70
CA VAL A 168 -3.93 -16.79 -14.86
C VAL A 168 -2.64 -17.58 -14.75
N HIS A 169 -1.52 -16.93 -15.01
CA HIS A 169 -0.17 -17.47 -15.02
C HIS A 169 0.65 -16.78 -13.93
N VAL A 170 1.02 -17.51 -12.88
CA VAL A 170 1.92 -17.01 -11.82
C VAL A 170 3.33 -17.49 -12.11
N HIS A 171 4.25 -16.57 -12.36
CA HIS A 171 5.62 -16.88 -12.78
C HIS A 171 6.53 -17.09 -11.56
N GLU A 172 7.31 -18.17 -11.60
CA GLU A 172 8.32 -18.49 -10.60
C GLU A 172 9.68 -17.93 -11.08
N LEU A 173 10.08 -16.79 -10.52
CA LEU A 173 11.31 -16.09 -10.89
C LEU A 173 12.57 -16.70 -10.24
N GLY A 174 12.38 -17.47 -9.16
CA GLY A 174 13.44 -18.12 -8.35
C GLY A 174 14.32 -19.14 -9.08
N PHE A 175 13.96 -19.57 -10.29
CA PHE A 175 14.63 -20.65 -10.99
C PHE A 175 15.13 -20.22 -12.37
N GLY A 176 16.28 -19.54 -12.43
CA GLY A 176 16.80 -18.95 -13.66
C GLY A 176 17.19 -19.92 -14.78
N GLN A 177 17.19 -21.24 -14.54
CA GLN A 177 17.51 -22.23 -15.58
C GLN A 177 16.31 -22.59 -16.46
N ILE A 178 15.09 -22.56 -15.91
CA ILE A 178 13.86 -22.93 -16.60
C ILE A 178 12.71 -22.07 -16.08
N SER A 179 12.03 -21.35 -16.96
CA SER A 179 10.81 -20.63 -16.60
C SER A 179 9.73 -21.62 -16.15
N LYS A 180 9.26 -21.48 -14.90
CA LYS A 180 8.18 -22.28 -14.35
C LYS A 180 6.99 -21.38 -14.01
N THR A 181 5.80 -21.82 -14.41
CA THR A 181 4.57 -21.03 -14.26
C THR A 181 3.46 -21.90 -13.67
N TYR A 182 2.73 -21.37 -12.70
CA TYR A 182 1.53 -21.99 -12.15
C TYR A 182 0.31 -21.42 -12.88
N VAL A 183 -0.54 -22.29 -13.42
CA VAL A 183 -1.68 -21.90 -14.25
C VAL A 183 -2.99 -22.16 -13.51
N PHE A 184 -3.81 -21.12 -13.38
CA PHE A 184 -5.15 -21.19 -12.80
C PHE A 184 -6.19 -20.92 -13.86
N LYS A 185 -7.29 -21.69 -13.81
CA LYS A 185 -8.42 -21.48 -14.72
C LYS A 185 -9.20 -20.25 -14.31
N GLY A 186 -9.33 -19.27 -15.20
CA GLY A 186 -10.06 -18.02 -14.97
C GLY A 186 -11.53 -18.22 -14.60
N SER A 187 -12.17 -19.23 -15.21
CA SER A 187 -13.57 -19.60 -14.96
C SER A 187 -13.87 -20.13 -13.57
N LYS A 188 -12.86 -20.53 -12.79
CA LYS A 188 -13.05 -21.28 -11.54
C LYS A 188 -12.75 -20.38 -10.36
N GLU A 189 -13.77 -20.11 -9.55
CA GLU A 189 -13.56 -19.49 -8.24
C GLU A 189 -12.74 -20.42 -7.34
N MET A 190 -11.75 -19.83 -6.67
CA MET A 190 -10.88 -20.53 -5.73
C MET A 190 -10.69 -19.71 -4.47
N SER A 191 -10.65 -20.40 -3.33
CA SER A 191 -10.34 -19.76 -2.05
C SER A 191 -8.83 -19.51 -1.91
N LYS A 192 -8.47 -18.58 -1.02
CA LYS A 192 -7.07 -18.31 -0.66
C LYS A 192 -6.30 -19.60 -0.33
N ASP A 193 -6.91 -20.47 0.48
CA ASP A 193 -6.31 -21.75 0.89
C ASP A 193 -6.01 -22.65 -0.32
N GLN A 194 -6.96 -22.79 -1.26
CA GLN A 194 -6.79 -23.62 -2.46
C GLN A 194 -5.70 -23.07 -3.38
N ILE A 195 -5.64 -21.75 -3.55
CA ILE A 195 -4.61 -21.08 -4.36
C ILE A 195 -3.21 -21.36 -3.80
N LEU A 196 -3.05 -21.17 -2.49
CA LEU A 196 -1.77 -21.39 -1.81
C LEU A 196 -1.35 -22.87 -1.78
N GLU A 197 -2.31 -23.78 -1.63
CA GLU A 197 -2.08 -25.22 -1.71
C GLU A 197 -1.56 -25.62 -3.10
N GLN A 198 -2.17 -25.12 -4.19
CA GLN A 198 -1.71 -25.40 -5.56
C GLN A 198 -0.32 -24.82 -5.86
N MET A 199 0.02 -23.66 -5.29
CA MET A 199 1.38 -23.09 -5.38
C MET A 199 2.39 -23.77 -4.42
N SER A 200 1.96 -24.84 -3.74
CA SER A 200 2.77 -25.65 -2.85
C SER A 200 3.33 -24.90 -1.64
N PHE A 201 2.64 -23.85 -1.15
CA PHE A 201 3.09 -23.08 0.02
C PHE A 201 3.07 -23.91 1.32
N PHE A 202 2.17 -24.89 1.44
CA PHE A 202 1.94 -25.64 2.69
C PHE A 202 2.34 -27.12 2.65
N VAL A 203 3.01 -27.58 1.59
CA VAL A 203 3.30 -29.01 1.37
C VAL A 203 4.22 -29.62 2.44
N LYS A 204 4.93 -28.80 3.24
CA LYS A 204 5.92 -29.27 4.22
C LYS A 204 5.54 -29.11 5.70
N LYS A 205 4.39 -28.52 6.08
CA LYS A 205 3.95 -28.43 7.50
C LYS A 205 2.42 -28.47 7.66
N PRO A 206 1.87 -29.16 8.68
CA PRO A 206 0.43 -29.17 8.93
C PRO A 206 -0.06 -27.79 9.38
N LYS A 207 -1.32 -27.46 9.01
CA LYS A 207 -2.00 -26.21 9.43
C LYS A 207 -1.86 -26.00 10.94
N PRO A 208 -1.53 -24.78 11.42
CA PRO A 208 -1.52 -24.50 12.85
C PRO A 208 -2.92 -24.66 13.44
N THR A 209 -2.97 -25.20 14.65
CA THR A 209 -4.20 -25.46 15.42
C THR A 209 -4.96 -24.15 15.68
N PRO A 210 -6.30 -24.11 15.56
CA PRO A 210 -7.06 -22.90 15.88
C PRO A 210 -6.91 -22.56 17.36
N GLY A 211 -6.41 -21.37 17.69
CA GLY A 211 -6.34 -20.88 19.08
C GLY A 211 -5.03 -20.20 19.50
N VAL A 212 -3.99 -20.17 18.66
CA VAL A 212 -2.77 -19.40 18.94
C VAL A 212 -2.88 -18.04 18.27
N ILE A 213 -2.69 -16.97 19.05
CA ILE A 213 -2.68 -15.59 18.56
C ILE A 213 -1.47 -15.44 17.64
N ALA A 214 -1.74 -15.38 16.34
CA ALA A 214 -0.74 -15.42 15.28
C ALA A 214 0.19 -14.20 15.33
N GLY A 215 1.50 -14.46 15.40
CA GLY A 215 2.53 -13.53 14.97
C GLY A 215 2.70 -13.62 13.45
N ALA A 216 2.99 -12.50 12.79
CA ALA A 216 3.33 -12.46 11.37
C ALA A 216 4.47 -13.45 11.07
N MET A 217 4.36 -14.21 9.96
CA MET A 217 5.27 -15.29 9.50
C MET A 217 5.00 -16.73 10.01
N ASP A 218 3.76 -17.08 10.38
CA ASP A 218 3.48 -18.48 10.69
C ASP A 218 3.45 -19.39 9.44
N GLY A 219 4.57 -20.08 9.19
CA GLY A 219 4.60 -21.38 8.51
C GLY A 219 5.25 -21.45 7.12
N LEU A 220 5.57 -20.32 6.49
CA LEU A 220 6.19 -20.30 5.16
C LEU A 220 7.71 -20.12 5.27
N SER A 221 8.48 -20.99 4.60
CA SER A 221 9.93 -20.80 4.51
C SER A 221 10.25 -19.58 3.63
N GLY A 222 11.34 -18.87 3.92
CA GLY A 222 11.85 -17.82 3.03
C GLY A 222 12.05 -18.33 1.60
N GLU A 223 12.45 -19.60 1.45
CA GLU A 223 12.51 -20.29 0.15
C GLU A 223 11.16 -20.35 -0.57
N SER A 224 10.04 -20.57 0.15
CA SER A 224 8.72 -20.62 -0.48
C SER A 224 8.32 -19.27 -1.08
N ILE A 225 8.76 -18.17 -0.46
CA ILE A 225 8.49 -16.79 -0.89
C ILE A 225 9.44 -16.38 -2.02
N ALA A 226 10.74 -16.66 -1.85
CA ALA A 226 11.80 -16.33 -2.81
C ALA A 226 11.62 -16.98 -4.19
N ARG A 227 10.74 -17.97 -4.30
CA ARG A 227 10.34 -18.57 -5.59
C ARG A 227 9.54 -17.61 -6.48
N PHE A 228 8.67 -16.79 -5.88
CA PHE A 228 7.74 -15.92 -6.59
C PHE A 228 8.11 -14.43 -6.48
N LEU A 229 8.73 -14.05 -5.37
CA LEU A 229 9.13 -12.68 -5.06
C LEU A 229 10.63 -12.64 -4.82
N LEU A 230 11.36 -12.01 -5.72
CA LEU A 230 12.82 -11.88 -5.65
C LEU A 230 13.22 -10.40 -5.64
N PRO A 231 14.36 -10.04 -5.01
CA PRO A 231 14.96 -8.72 -5.18
C PRO A 231 15.12 -8.38 -6.68
N ALA A 232 14.82 -7.14 -7.06
CA ALA A 232 14.92 -6.66 -8.44
C ALA A 232 16.31 -6.96 -9.03
N SER A 233 17.38 -6.79 -8.24
CA SER A 233 18.75 -7.09 -8.63
C SER A 233 19.04 -8.57 -8.92
N GLU A 234 18.23 -9.49 -8.37
CA GLU A 234 18.41 -10.93 -8.52
C GLU A 234 17.57 -11.53 -9.64
N CYS A 235 16.44 -10.90 -9.98
CA CYS A 235 15.50 -11.41 -10.99
C CYS A 235 15.52 -10.65 -12.32
N GLU A 236 16.37 -9.63 -12.48
CA GLU A 236 16.45 -8.78 -13.68
C GLU A 236 16.44 -9.59 -14.99
N PHE A 237 17.34 -10.56 -15.12
CA PHE A 237 17.43 -11.39 -16.32
C PHE A 237 16.17 -12.24 -16.54
N ALA A 238 15.69 -12.92 -15.49
CA ALA A 238 14.53 -13.81 -15.58
C ALA A 238 13.25 -13.03 -15.91
N LEU A 239 13.09 -11.85 -15.30
CA LEU A 239 11.96 -10.98 -15.49
C LEU A 239 11.96 -10.34 -16.88
N ASN A 240 13.10 -9.80 -17.34
CA ASN A 240 13.23 -9.26 -18.69
C ASN A 240 12.99 -10.33 -19.76
N SER A 241 13.55 -11.53 -19.58
CA SER A 241 13.28 -12.67 -20.47
C SER A 241 11.78 -13.00 -20.52
N ALA A 242 11.11 -13.08 -19.37
CA ALA A 242 9.68 -13.35 -19.31
C ALA A 242 8.82 -12.24 -19.96
N LEU A 243 9.23 -10.97 -19.85
CA LEU A 243 8.58 -9.83 -20.50
C LEU A 243 8.79 -9.84 -22.02
N GLU A 244 10.00 -10.13 -22.48
CA GLU A 244 10.33 -10.25 -23.90
C GLU A 244 9.53 -11.38 -24.56
N GLU A 245 9.46 -12.53 -23.91
CA GLU A 245 8.74 -13.71 -24.38
C GLU A 245 7.22 -13.56 -24.34
N LEU A 246 6.67 -12.61 -23.57
CA LEU A 246 5.24 -12.44 -23.38
C LEU A 246 4.50 -12.26 -24.72
N GLN A 247 3.55 -13.14 -25.03
CA GLN A 247 2.74 -13.05 -26.24
C GLN A 247 1.29 -12.70 -25.93
N LYS A 248 0.56 -12.30 -26.96
CA LYS A 248 -0.90 -12.19 -26.91
C LYS A 248 -1.51 -13.53 -26.47
N ASP A 249 -2.61 -13.46 -25.71
CA ASP A 249 -3.39 -14.64 -25.33
C ASP A 249 -3.73 -15.48 -26.58
N PRO A 250 -3.34 -16.77 -26.63
CA PRO A 250 -3.41 -17.55 -27.87
C PRO A 250 -4.83 -18.02 -28.21
N TRP A 251 -5.81 -17.79 -27.34
CA TRP A 251 -7.18 -18.25 -27.52
C TRP A 251 -7.89 -17.42 -28.59
N ALA A 252 -8.51 -18.12 -29.54
CA ALA A 252 -9.22 -17.48 -30.64
C ALA A 252 -10.43 -16.69 -30.11
N VAL A 253 -10.55 -15.44 -30.55
CA VAL A 253 -11.66 -14.55 -30.19
C VAL A 253 -12.61 -14.45 -31.39
N PRO A 254 -13.88 -14.91 -31.27
CA PRO A 254 -14.87 -14.75 -32.33
C PRO A 254 -15.11 -13.27 -32.68
N ALA A 255 -15.45 -12.98 -33.93
CA ALA A 255 -15.61 -11.60 -34.42
C ALA A 255 -16.72 -10.80 -33.69
N ASP A 256 -17.72 -11.49 -33.11
CA ASP A 256 -18.83 -10.91 -32.35
C ASP A 256 -18.59 -10.89 -30.84
N GLN A 257 -17.39 -11.29 -30.38
CA GLN A 257 -17.06 -11.45 -28.98
C GLN A 257 -15.79 -10.70 -28.59
N ARG A 258 -15.70 -10.41 -27.30
CA ARG A 258 -14.51 -9.91 -26.63
C ARG A 258 -13.65 -11.09 -26.20
N ALA A 259 -12.36 -10.83 -26.00
CA ALA A 259 -11.47 -11.83 -25.43
C ALA A 259 -11.94 -12.27 -24.04
N THR A 260 -11.80 -13.55 -23.75
CA THR A 260 -11.99 -14.13 -22.41
C THR A 260 -10.91 -13.58 -21.48
N ARG A 261 -11.33 -12.89 -20.44
CA ARG A 261 -10.47 -12.11 -19.55
C ARG A 261 -10.89 -12.33 -18.12
N CYS A 262 -10.03 -13.01 -17.37
CA CYS A 262 -10.28 -13.39 -15.98
C CYS A 262 -9.62 -12.45 -14.95
N THR A 263 -9.80 -11.14 -15.11
CA THR A 263 -9.18 -10.09 -14.26
C THR A 263 -9.42 -10.33 -12.77
N SER A 264 -10.63 -10.71 -12.38
CA SER A 264 -10.97 -10.95 -10.97
C SER A 264 -10.17 -12.11 -10.36
N MET A 265 -9.95 -13.18 -11.15
CA MET A 265 -9.17 -14.32 -10.70
C MET A 265 -7.68 -13.95 -10.59
N ALA A 266 -7.16 -13.18 -11.55
CA ALA A 266 -5.78 -12.70 -11.51
C ALA A 266 -5.50 -11.84 -10.27
N LEU A 267 -6.39 -10.90 -9.95
CA LEU A 267 -6.29 -10.07 -8.74
C LEU A 267 -6.45 -10.89 -7.45
N SER A 268 -7.35 -11.88 -7.43
CA SER A 268 -7.52 -12.78 -6.28
C SER A 268 -6.27 -13.62 -6.01
N VAL A 269 -5.64 -14.16 -7.06
CA VAL A 269 -4.38 -14.91 -6.97
C VAL A 269 -3.24 -13.99 -6.50
N ALA A 270 -3.13 -12.79 -7.07
CA ALA A 270 -2.12 -11.79 -6.69
C ALA A 270 -2.24 -11.39 -5.21
N ALA A 271 -3.46 -11.07 -4.75
CA ALA A 271 -3.73 -10.71 -3.36
C ALA A 271 -3.48 -11.89 -2.40
N SER A 272 -3.83 -13.12 -2.80
CA SER A 272 -3.59 -14.33 -2.01
C SER A 272 -2.09 -14.62 -1.87
N LEU A 273 -1.32 -14.45 -2.95
CA LEU A 273 0.14 -14.60 -2.98
C LEU A 273 0.82 -13.61 -2.04
N LEU A 274 0.52 -12.31 -2.18
CA LEU A 274 1.11 -11.26 -1.33
C LEU A 274 0.69 -11.39 0.13
N GLY A 275 -0.59 -11.69 0.38
CA GLY A 275 -1.11 -11.90 1.73
C GLY A 275 -0.57 -13.16 2.43
N ALA A 276 0.12 -14.04 1.70
CA ALA A 276 0.90 -15.13 2.25
C ALA A 276 2.38 -14.76 2.41
N CYS A 277 2.96 -14.10 1.41
CA CYS A 277 4.39 -13.82 1.39
C CYS A 277 4.83 -12.67 2.31
N VAL A 278 4.02 -11.61 2.43
CA VAL A 278 4.38 -10.38 3.16
C VAL A 278 3.23 -9.89 4.03
N PRO A 279 2.76 -10.70 5.01
CA PRO A 279 1.63 -10.34 5.85
C PRO A 279 1.93 -9.09 6.70
N GLY A 280 1.01 -8.13 6.71
CA GLY A 280 1.12 -6.92 7.52
C GLY A 280 2.17 -5.90 7.02
N SER A 281 2.75 -6.13 5.83
CA SER A 281 3.68 -5.21 5.18
C SER A 281 3.05 -4.53 3.97
N GLY A 282 3.60 -3.39 3.56
CA GLY A 282 3.15 -2.69 2.35
C GLY A 282 3.58 -3.43 1.09
N ALA A 283 2.62 -3.74 0.21
CA ALA A 283 2.87 -4.29 -1.12
C ALA A 283 1.96 -3.61 -2.15
N ARG A 284 2.44 -3.48 -3.39
CA ARG A 284 1.70 -2.84 -4.49
C ARG A 284 1.41 -3.84 -5.59
N ILE A 285 0.12 -4.10 -5.83
CA ILE A 285 -0.34 -4.80 -7.03
C ILE A 285 -0.48 -3.76 -8.15
N MET A 286 0.30 -3.90 -9.22
CA MET A 286 0.26 -3.03 -10.39
C MET A 286 -0.42 -3.79 -11.52
N ALA A 287 -1.73 -3.58 -11.68
CA ALA A 287 -2.54 -4.25 -12.69
C ALA A 287 -2.64 -3.42 -13.97
N PHE A 288 -2.25 -4.02 -15.10
CA PHE A 288 -2.31 -3.44 -16.44
C PHE A 288 -3.39 -4.17 -17.22
N ILE A 289 -4.48 -3.47 -17.56
CA ILE A 289 -5.73 -4.08 -18.03
C ILE A 289 -6.20 -3.31 -19.28
N GLY A 290 -6.22 -3.92 -20.46
CA GLY A 290 -6.75 -3.29 -21.68
C GLY A 290 -8.22 -3.52 -22.01
N GLY A 291 -9.07 -3.85 -21.04
CA GLY A 291 -10.46 -4.22 -21.30
C GLY A 291 -11.21 -4.79 -20.09
N PRO A 292 -12.55 -4.87 -20.17
CA PRO A 292 -13.38 -5.34 -19.06
C PRO A 292 -13.15 -6.84 -18.79
N SER A 293 -13.29 -7.25 -17.53
CA SER A 293 -13.35 -8.67 -17.17
C SER A 293 -14.59 -9.29 -17.83
N THR A 294 -14.40 -10.38 -18.57
CA THR A 294 -15.47 -11.11 -19.27
C THR A 294 -15.71 -12.50 -18.68
N GLU A 295 -14.74 -12.99 -17.90
CA GLU A 295 -14.81 -14.30 -17.26
C GLU A 295 -14.55 -14.22 -15.75
N GLY A 296 -15.18 -15.14 -15.00
CA GLY A 296 -15.02 -15.27 -13.55
C GLY A 296 -16.01 -14.45 -12.71
N PRO A 297 -15.89 -14.49 -11.37
CA PRO A 297 -16.81 -13.84 -10.42
C PRO A 297 -16.98 -12.34 -10.61
N GLY A 298 -15.98 -11.67 -11.15
CA GLY A 298 -15.98 -10.22 -11.39
C GLY A 298 -16.22 -9.84 -12.85
N ALA A 299 -16.86 -10.70 -13.65
CA ALA A 299 -17.20 -10.38 -15.03
C ALA A 299 -18.10 -9.12 -15.09
N VAL A 300 -17.63 -8.08 -15.78
CA VAL A 300 -18.29 -6.78 -15.91
C VAL A 300 -19.14 -6.72 -17.18
N SER A 301 -18.79 -7.51 -18.20
CA SER A 301 -19.55 -7.62 -19.44
C SER A 301 -19.65 -9.08 -19.87
N ILE A 302 -20.78 -9.44 -20.49
CA ILE A 302 -20.92 -10.69 -21.25
C ILE A 302 -20.00 -10.59 -22.49
N ASP A 303 -19.53 -11.74 -22.98
CA ASP A 303 -18.58 -11.87 -24.09
C ASP A 303 -18.99 -11.11 -25.36
N ARG A 304 -20.29 -10.94 -25.62
CA ARG A 304 -20.77 -10.18 -26.79
C ARG A 304 -20.47 -8.69 -26.68
N PHE A 305 -20.24 -8.03 -27.82
CA PHE A 305 -20.18 -6.56 -27.93
C PHE A 305 -21.54 -5.91 -27.61
N ILE A 306 -21.89 -5.89 -26.32
CA ILE A 306 -23.00 -5.14 -25.75
C ILE A 306 -22.39 -3.94 -25.01
N ILE A 307 -23.13 -2.83 -24.95
CA ILE A 307 -22.76 -1.62 -24.19
C ILE A 307 -22.44 -2.04 -22.74
N ILE A 308 -21.24 -1.71 -22.27
CA ILE A 308 -20.67 -2.24 -21.01
C ILE A 308 -21.42 -1.69 -19.79
N ALA A 309 -21.73 -0.40 -19.80
CA ALA A 309 -22.66 0.28 -18.89
C ALA A 309 -22.83 1.72 -19.40
N GLU A 310 -24.04 2.25 -19.37
CA GLU A 310 -24.32 3.66 -19.65
C GLU A 310 -25.14 4.21 -18.49
N PHE A 311 -24.71 5.33 -17.91
CA PHE A 311 -25.53 6.05 -16.94
C PHE A 311 -26.70 6.66 -17.71
N HIS A 312 -27.87 6.01 -17.68
CA HIS A 312 -29.10 6.64 -18.17
C HIS A 312 -29.41 7.83 -17.27
N VAL A 313 -29.18 9.03 -17.78
CA VAL A 313 -29.67 10.27 -17.17
C VAL A 313 -31.19 10.22 -17.30
N LEU A 314 -31.89 9.84 -16.23
CA LEU A 314 -33.33 10.03 -16.15
C LEU A 314 -33.62 11.54 -16.24
N PRO A 315 -34.57 11.98 -17.07
CA PRO A 315 -34.92 13.40 -17.23
C PRO A 315 -35.56 14.00 -15.97
#